data_AF-A0A1T4M1H2-F1
#
_entry.id   AF-A0A1T4M1H2-F1
#
_cell.length_a   1.000
_cell.length_b   1.000
_cell.length_c   1.000
_cell.angle_alpha   90.00
_cell.angle_beta   90.00
_cell.angle_gamma   90.00
#
_symmetry.space_group_name_H-M   'P 1'
#
loop_
_entity.id
_entity.type
_entity.pdbx_description
1 polymer ?
#
loop_
_entity_poly.entity_id
_entity_poly.type
_entity_poly.pdbx_seq_one_letter_code
_entity_poly.pdbx_strand_id
1 'polypeptide(L)'
;MVKKIFIGITIFILGMLVGLFCGKKLFDKGKYDQRMDEIMADDIEVERKWLIDKDKVPYDLNDKDVYVYDIIQTYLCFDPEIRVRNYNYDSDYEFTIKTNMSKDGVVRDEYNLNITKEEYENLVPKQEGNTIHKTRYQFYADNQLICIDIFHDDLDGLAYMEIEFPNKEESDAFETPSWVIKDVTDDIRYKNGHLARYGIPK
;
A
#
# COMPACT_ATOMS: atom_id res chain seq x y z
N MET A 1 18.09 48.74 -11.32
CA MET A 1 17.49 47.78 -12.28
C MET A 1 17.53 46.40 -11.64
N VAL A 2 16.51 46.05 -10.86
CA VAL A 2 16.24 44.70 -10.33
C VAL A 2 14.73 44.60 -10.25
N LYS A 3 14.08 43.83 -11.13
CA LYS A 3 12.65 43.52 -11.06
C LYS A 3 12.53 42.13 -10.43
N LYS A 4 11.94 42.07 -9.23
CA LYS A 4 11.43 40.81 -8.65
C LYS A 4 10.25 40.36 -9.49
N ILE A 5 10.35 39.16 -10.06
CA ILE A 5 9.24 38.49 -10.75
C ILE A 5 8.71 37.44 -9.78
N PHE A 6 7.50 37.68 -9.27
CA PHE A 6 6.65 36.66 -8.66
C PHE A 6 6.06 35.82 -9.79
N ILE A 7 6.29 34.51 -9.80
CA ILE A 7 5.51 33.55 -10.60
C ILE A 7 4.78 32.68 -9.59
N GLY A 8 3.47 32.89 -9.49
CA GLY A 8 2.56 32.06 -8.71
C GLY A 8 2.42 30.69 -9.38
N ILE A 9 2.56 29.64 -8.58
CA ILE A 9 2.30 28.26 -8.97
C ILE A 9 0.78 28.09 -9.04
N THR A 10 0.26 27.89 -10.24
CA THR A 10 -1.13 27.50 -10.48
C THR A 10 -1.25 26.00 -10.24
N ILE A 11 -1.85 25.61 -9.11
CA ILE A 11 -2.24 24.23 -8.82
C ILE A 11 -3.45 23.91 -9.70
N PHE A 12 -3.29 23.00 -10.67
CA PHE A 12 -4.39 22.47 -11.46
C PHE A 12 -5.07 21.35 -10.66
N ILE A 13 -6.09 21.72 -9.88
CA ILE A 13 -7.08 20.77 -9.36
C ILE A 13 -8.02 20.48 -10.53
N LEU A 14 -7.92 19.29 -11.13
CA LEU A 14 -8.93 18.84 -12.09
C LEU A 14 -10.15 18.30 -11.34
N GLY A 15 -10.92 19.23 -10.79
CA GLY A 15 -12.30 18.98 -10.39
C GLY A 15 -13.17 19.00 -11.64
N MET A 16 -13.76 17.86 -12.00
CA MET A 16 -14.84 17.80 -12.98
C MET A 16 -16.13 18.21 -12.29
N LEU A 17 -16.62 19.42 -12.58
CA LEU A 17 -17.80 20.00 -11.97
C LEU A 17 -18.65 20.62 -13.08
N VAL A 18 -19.77 19.99 -13.46
CA VAL A 18 -21.02 20.74 -13.75
C VAL A 18 -22.23 19.84 -13.46
N GLY A 19 -23.05 20.29 -12.52
CA GLY A 19 -24.36 19.74 -12.22
C GLY A 19 -25.03 20.52 -11.08
N LEU A 20 -25.20 21.84 -11.24
CA LEU A 20 -26.03 22.65 -10.35
C LEU A 20 -27.51 22.34 -10.60
N PHE A 21 -28.17 21.66 -9.66
CA PHE A 21 -29.36 22.12 -8.93
C PHE A 21 -29.96 20.97 -8.10
N CYS A 22 -30.45 21.33 -6.91
CA CYS A 22 -31.32 20.54 -6.01
C CYS A 22 -30.64 19.53 -5.07
N GLY A 23 -30.58 19.88 -3.78
CA GLY A 23 -30.36 18.97 -2.64
C GLY A 23 -28.99 18.29 -2.61
N LYS A 24 -27.99 18.90 -1.95
CA LYS A 24 -26.80 18.15 -1.51
C LYS A 24 -27.24 17.08 -0.51
N LYS A 25 -27.61 15.89 -1.00
CA LYS A 25 -27.29 14.66 -0.28
C LYS A 25 -25.77 14.66 -0.20
N LEU A 26 -25.23 14.93 0.99
CA LEU A 26 -23.89 14.45 1.33
C LEU A 26 -23.89 12.96 0.95
N PHE A 27 -23.06 12.57 0.00
CA PHE A 27 -22.83 11.16 -0.25
C PHE A 27 -22.32 10.57 1.06
N ASP A 28 -23.04 9.62 1.63
CA ASP A 28 -22.62 8.89 2.82
C ASP A 28 -21.41 8.04 2.38
N LYS A 29 -20.20 8.46 2.76
CA LYS A 29 -18.99 7.69 2.49
C LYS A 29 -19.10 6.38 3.25
N GLY A 30 -18.87 5.25 2.58
CA GLY A 30 -18.84 3.95 3.25
C GLY A 30 -17.72 3.90 4.30
N LYS A 31 -17.82 2.99 5.27
CA LYS A 31 -16.79 2.84 6.33
C LYS A 31 -15.39 2.60 5.76
N TYR A 32 -15.31 1.90 4.64
CA TYR A 32 -14.09 1.71 3.88
C TYR A 32 -13.46 3.05 3.47
N ASP A 33 -14.21 3.91 2.77
CA ASP A 33 -13.69 5.19 2.25
C ASP A 33 -13.29 6.12 3.40
N GLN A 34 -14.07 6.14 4.48
CA GLN A 34 -13.73 6.92 5.67
C GLN A 34 -12.41 6.45 6.29
N ARG A 35 -12.21 5.13 6.40
CA ARG A 35 -10.99 4.56 6.96
C ARG A 35 -9.77 4.82 6.07
N MET A 36 -9.94 4.74 4.76
CA MET A 36 -8.88 5.09 3.80
C MET A 36 -8.46 6.56 3.92
N ASP A 37 -9.42 7.48 4.06
CA ASP A 37 -9.10 8.92 4.23
C ASP A 37 -8.28 9.17 5.50
N GLU A 38 -8.58 8.46 6.60
CA GLU A 38 -7.85 8.59 7.87
C GLU A 38 -6.41 8.10 7.76
N ILE A 39 -6.20 6.97 7.09
CA ILE A 39 -4.90 6.36 6.88
C ILE A 39 -4.01 7.24 5.98
N MET A 40 -4.59 7.78 4.90
CA MET A 40 -3.87 8.58 3.90
C MET A 40 -3.74 10.07 4.25
N ALA A 41 -4.00 10.45 5.51
CA ALA A 41 -4.05 11.85 5.93
C ALA A 41 -2.66 12.50 6.11
N ASP A 42 -1.60 11.70 6.19
CA ASP A 42 -0.22 12.13 6.37
C ASP A 42 0.72 11.34 5.43
N ASP A 43 1.94 11.84 5.22
CA ASP A 43 2.99 11.14 4.45
C ASP A 43 3.74 10.11 5.34
N ILE A 44 3.09 9.65 6.41
CA ILE A 44 3.60 8.69 7.39
C ILE A 44 2.71 7.46 7.40
N GLU A 45 3.26 6.33 6.99
CA GLU A 45 2.64 5.02 7.08
C GLU A 45 2.84 4.44 8.49
N VAL A 46 1.77 3.88 9.07
CA VAL A 46 1.81 3.08 10.31
C VAL A 46 1.24 1.69 10.01
N GLU A 47 2.10 0.71 9.74
CA GLU A 47 1.72 -0.64 9.28
C GLU A 47 2.13 -1.72 10.28
N ARG A 48 1.27 -2.71 10.50
CA ARG A 48 1.64 -4.00 11.09
C ARG A 48 1.42 -5.15 10.12
N LYS A 49 2.24 -6.20 10.27
CA LYS A 49 2.32 -7.32 9.34
C LYS A 49 2.40 -8.65 10.06
N TRP A 50 1.60 -9.60 9.59
CA TRP A 50 1.56 -10.94 10.13
C TRP A 50 1.74 -11.98 9.02
N LEU A 51 2.56 -12.98 9.30
CA LEU A 51 2.61 -14.21 8.52
C LEU A 51 1.35 -15.02 8.81
N ILE A 52 0.70 -15.51 7.76
CA ILE A 52 -0.55 -16.26 7.87
C ILE A 52 -0.53 -17.53 7.03
N ASP A 53 -1.47 -18.43 7.33
CA ASP A 53 -1.80 -19.55 6.47
C ASP A 53 -2.99 -19.14 5.58
N LYS A 54 -2.79 -19.10 4.26
CA LYS A 54 -3.80 -18.66 3.30
C LYS A 54 -5.08 -19.52 3.35
N ASP A 55 -4.97 -20.78 3.78
CA ASP A 55 -6.11 -21.71 3.86
C ASP A 55 -6.88 -21.56 5.18
N LYS A 56 -6.40 -20.72 6.12
CA LYS A 56 -7.03 -20.46 7.43
C LYS A 56 -7.55 -19.04 7.60
N VAL A 57 -7.61 -18.26 6.52
CA VAL A 57 -8.16 -16.90 6.54
C VAL A 57 -9.66 -16.98 6.90
N PRO A 58 -10.12 -16.32 7.99
CA PRO A 58 -11.51 -16.45 8.45
C PRO A 58 -12.48 -15.48 7.76
N TYR A 59 -12.09 -14.91 6.61
CA TYR A 59 -12.87 -13.96 5.83
C TYR A 59 -13.23 -14.57 4.47
N ASP A 60 -14.42 -14.24 3.95
CA ASP A 60 -14.79 -14.62 2.59
C ASP A 60 -14.14 -13.64 1.60
N LEU A 61 -13.02 -14.07 1.03
CA LEU A 61 -12.25 -13.28 0.05
C LEU A 61 -12.97 -13.11 -1.30
N ASN A 62 -14.10 -13.79 -1.52
CA ASN A 62 -14.94 -13.63 -2.71
C ASN A 62 -16.15 -12.72 -2.47
N ASP A 63 -16.27 -12.12 -1.29
CA ASP A 63 -17.36 -11.18 -1.00
C ASP A 63 -17.28 -9.97 -1.95
N LYS A 64 -18.44 -9.44 -2.33
CA LYS A 64 -18.58 -8.29 -3.23
C LYS A 64 -17.91 -7.00 -2.72
N ASP A 65 -17.71 -6.89 -1.41
CA ASP A 65 -17.11 -5.73 -0.75
C ASP A 65 -15.57 -5.88 -0.57
N VAL A 66 -15.00 -6.96 -1.11
CA VAL A 66 -13.55 -7.19 -1.17
C VAL A 66 -12.99 -6.66 -2.49
N TYR A 67 -12.04 -5.73 -2.38
CA TYR A 67 -11.27 -5.26 -3.52
C TYR A 67 -10.10 -6.22 -3.77
N VAL A 68 -9.92 -6.63 -5.03
CA VAL A 68 -8.86 -7.56 -5.42
C VAL A 68 -7.91 -6.85 -6.37
N TYR A 69 -6.61 -6.93 -6.08
CA TYR A 69 -5.56 -6.34 -6.89
C TYR A 69 -4.50 -7.38 -7.23
N ASP A 70 -4.22 -7.56 -8.52
CA ASP A 70 -3.01 -8.25 -8.96
C ASP A 70 -1.88 -7.23 -9.05
N ILE A 71 -0.81 -7.47 -8.29
CA ILE A 71 0.27 -6.49 -8.11
C ILE A 71 1.58 -7.11 -8.58
N ILE A 72 2.20 -6.44 -9.55
CA ILE A 72 3.58 -6.66 -9.98
C ILE A 72 4.42 -5.51 -9.41
N GLN A 73 5.35 -5.84 -8.52
CA GLN A 73 6.16 -4.86 -7.80
C GLN A 73 7.64 -5.04 -8.11
N THR A 74 8.26 -3.97 -8.62
CA THR A 74 9.68 -3.94 -9.01
C THR A 74 10.43 -2.91 -8.18
N TYR A 75 11.53 -3.31 -7.55
CA TYR A 75 12.39 -2.43 -6.79
C TYR A 75 13.45 -1.78 -7.67
N LEU A 76 13.70 -0.49 -7.48
CA LEU A 76 14.74 0.29 -8.18
C LEU A 76 15.91 0.65 -7.25
N CYS A 77 15.65 0.68 -5.94
CA CYS A 77 16.61 0.94 -4.89
C CYS A 77 16.06 0.37 -3.57
N PHE A 78 16.92 -0.12 -2.68
CA PHE A 78 16.51 -0.65 -1.37
C PHE A 78 16.80 0.28 -0.18
N ASP A 79 17.72 1.24 -0.32
CA ASP A 79 18.00 2.25 0.70
C ASP A 79 18.41 3.59 0.05
N PRO A 80 17.47 4.56 -0.10
CA PRO A 80 16.06 4.48 0.30
C PRO A 80 15.28 3.43 -0.51
N GLU A 81 14.13 2.95 0.00
CA GLU A 81 13.29 2.03 -0.78
C GLU A 81 12.59 2.82 -1.88
N ILE A 82 12.90 2.50 -3.13
CA ILE A 82 12.24 3.04 -4.31
C ILE A 82 11.70 1.87 -5.11
N ARG A 83 10.42 1.91 -5.44
CA ARG A 83 9.76 0.84 -6.19
C ARG A 83 8.73 1.41 -7.16
N VAL A 84 8.42 0.60 -8.17
CA VAL A 84 7.28 0.81 -9.07
C VAL A 84 6.35 -0.38 -9.02
N ARG A 85 5.05 -0.12 -9.14
CA ARG A 85 4.01 -1.15 -9.17
C ARG A 85 3.17 -1.02 -10.43
N ASN A 86 2.75 -2.16 -10.94
CA ASN A 86 1.71 -2.32 -11.96
C ASN A 86 0.56 -3.09 -11.31
N TYR A 87 -0.64 -2.53 -11.40
CA TYR A 87 -1.86 -3.11 -10.86
C TYR A 87 -2.75 -3.65 -11.98
N ASN A 88 -3.38 -4.80 -11.73
CA ASN A 88 -4.43 -5.38 -12.56
C ASN A 88 -4.04 -5.50 -14.04
N TYR A 89 -2.84 -6.04 -14.29
CA TYR A 89 -2.30 -6.30 -15.62
C TYR A 89 -2.41 -5.09 -16.57
N ASP A 90 -1.67 -4.02 -16.26
CA ASP A 90 -1.53 -2.78 -17.02
C ASP A 90 -2.63 -1.72 -16.83
N SER A 91 -3.45 -1.82 -15.78
CA SER A 91 -4.52 -0.85 -15.53
C SER A 91 -4.00 0.44 -14.89
N ASP A 92 -3.19 0.32 -13.83
CA ASP A 92 -2.68 1.46 -13.06
C ASP A 92 -1.21 1.25 -12.67
N TYR A 93 -0.48 2.35 -12.48
CA TYR A 93 0.94 2.33 -12.15
C TYR A 93 1.27 3.32 -11.03
N GLU A 94 2.12 2.89 -10.10
CA GLU A 94 2.52 3.68 -8.95
C GLU A 94 4.04 3.69 -8.83
N PHE A 95 4.60 4.82 -8.44
CA PHE A 95 5.97 4.97 -7.98
C PHE A 95 5.94 5.32 -6.49
N THR A 96 6.67 4.56 -5.68
CA THR A 96 6.75 4.78 -4.23
C THR A 96 8.18 5.05 -3.80
N ILE A 97 8.36 6.01 -2.90
CA ILE A 97 9.57 6.16 -2.08
C ILE A 97 9.21 5.92 -0.61
N LYS A 98 9.98 5.08 0.09
CA LYS A 98 9.88 4.94 1.55
C LYS A 98 11.21 5.15 2.28
N THR A 99 11.18 5.97 3.34
CA THR A 99 12.35 6.32 4.15
C THR A 99 12.10 6.24 5.66
N ASN A 100 13.15 6.40 6.46
CA ASN A 100 13.05 6.63 7.91
C ASN A 100 12.22 5.61 8.70
N MET A 101 12.40 4.32 8.43
CA MET A 101 11.71 3.26 9.18
C MET A 101 12.06 3.33 10.68
N SER A 102 11.04 3.30 11.53
CA SER A 102 11.21 3.27 12.98
C SER A 102 11.88 1.98 13.45
N LYS A 103 12.45 2.00 14.66
CA LYS A 103 13.17 0.84 15.21
C LYS A 103 12.29 -0.40 15.42
N ASP A 104 11.00 -0.20 15.67
CA ASP A 104 9.99 -1.26 15.79
C ASP A 104 9.40 -1.67 14.43
N GLY A 105 9.81 -1.05 13.32
CA GLY A 105 9.40 -1.41 11.97
C GLY A 105 7.95 -1.05 11.63
N VAL A 106 7.26 -0.32 12.50
CA VAL A 106 5.84 0.04 12.40
C VAL A 106 5.63 1.31 11.59
N VAL A 107 6.49 2.32 11.77
CA VAL A 107 6.31 3.65 11.18
C VAL A 107 7.32 3.88 10.07
N ARG A 108 6.88 4.49 8.98
CA ARG A 108 7.75 4.83 7.85
C ARG A 108 7.25 6.07 7.13
N ASP A 109 8.17 6.90 6.64
CA ASP A 109 7.80 7.96 5.70
C ASP A 109 7.53 7.30 4.35
N GLU A 110 6.38 7.60 3.74
CA GLU A 110 5.98 7.07 2.44
C GLU A 110 5.42 8.16 1.55
N TYR A 111 5.85 8.17 0.29
CA TYR A 111 5.28 9.02 -0.74
C TYR A 111 4.95 8.21 -1.98
N ASN A 112 3.69 8.25 -2.38
CA ASN A 112 3.15 7.53 -3.54
C ASN A 112 2.76 8.50 -4.66
N LEU A 113 3.15 8.15 -5.88
CA LEU A 113 2.85 8.91 -7.10
C LEU A 113 2.22 7.99 -8.13
N ASN A 114 1.07 8.39 -8.67
CA ASN A 114 0.56 7.78 -9.89
C ASN A 114 1.48 8.16 -11.04
N ILE A 115 1.94 7.15 -11.79
CA ILE A 115 2.78 7.34 -12.97
C ILE A 115 2.08 6.80 -14.21
N THR A 116 2.53 7.24 -15.38
CA THR A 116 2.06 6.72 -16.66
C THR A 116 2.67 5.34 -16.96
N LYS A 117 2.02 4.59 -17.86
CA LYS A 117 2.58 3.35 -18.40
C LYS A 117 3.98 3.55 -19.00
N GLU A 118 4.17 4.63 -19.76
CA GLU A 118 5.46 4.95 -20.38
C GLU A 118 6.56 5.20 -19.32
N GLU A 119 6.25 5.91 -18.24
CA GLU A 119 7.19 6.10 -17.12
C GLU A 119 7.52 4.77 -16.45
N TYR A 120 6.51 3.93 -16.18
CA TYR A 120 6.70 2.60 -15.61
C TYR A 120 7.62 1.73 -16.49
N GLU A 121 7.33 1.61 -17.78
CA GLU A 121 8.11 0.83 -18.75
C GLU A 121 9.55 1.34 -18.89
N ASN A 122 9.79 2.64 -18.72
CA ASN A 122 11.12 3.22 -18.70
C ASN A 122 11.89 2.97 -17.39
N LEU A 123 11.18 2.74 -16.29
CA LEU A 123 11.75 2.51 -14.95
C LEU A 123 12.04 1.04 -14.69
N VAL A 124 11.16 0.11 -15.10
CA VAL A 124 11.33 -1.34 -14.87
C VAL A 124 12.70 -1.89 -15.29
N PRO A 125 13.31 -1.50 -16.43
CA PRO A 125 14.65 -1.97 -16.81
C PRO A 125 15.77 -1.58 -15.83
N LYS A 126 15.51 -0.68 -14.87
CA LYS A 126 16.44 -0.26 -13.81
C LYS A 126 16.27 -1.08 -12.52
N GLN A 127 15.55 -2.19 -12.60
CA GLN A 127 15.29 -3.10 -11.49
C GLN A 127 16.56 -3.51 -10.73
N GLU A 128 16.46 -3.49 -9.40
CA GLU A 128 17.37 -4.14 -8.46
C GLU A 128 16.62 -5.30 -7.77
N GLY A 129 17.24 -6.48 -7.69
CA GLY A 129 16.61 -7.69 -7.13
C GLY A 129 15.53 -8.30 -8.04
N ASN A 130 14.70 -9.17 -7.48
CA ASN A 130 13.61 -9.86 -8.17
C ASN A 130 12.30 -9.07 -8.08
N THR A 131 11.44 -9.29 -9.07
CA THR A 131 10.07 -8.75 -9.08
C THR A 131 9.20 -9.59 -8.16
N ILE A 132 8.32 -8.93 -7.40
CA ILE A 132 7.34 -9.58 -6.53
C ILE A 132 6.00 -9.59 -7.22
N HIS A 133 5.39 -10.76 -7.33
CA HIS A 133 4.01 -10.93 -7.77
C HIS A 133 3.14 -11.37 -6.60
N LYS A 134 2.00 -10.73 -6.43
CA LYS A 134 1.01 -11.09 -5.41
C LYS A 134 -0.40 -10.69 -5.81
N THR A 135 -1.39 -11.39 -5.27
CA THR A 135 -2.78 -10.94 -5.25
C THR A 135 -3.08 -10.38 -3.87
N ARG A 136 -3.56 -9.13 -3.80
CA ARG A 136 -3.99 -8.44 -2.59
C ARG A 136 -5.51 -8.42 -2.52
N TYR A 137 -6.07 -8.93 -1.44
CA TYR A 137 -7.47 -8.78 -1.07
C TYR A 137 -7.58 -7.71 0.02
N GLN A 138 -8.23 -6.60 -0.29
CA GLN A 138 -8.36 -5.45 0.59
C GLN A 138 -9.82 -5.20 0.92
N PHE A 139 -10.14 -5.14 2.21
CA PHE A 139 -11.51 -4.97 2.68
C PHE A 139 -11.55 -4.33 4.05
N TYR A 140 -12.72 -3.83 4.43
CA TYR A 140 -12.96 -3.27 5.75
C TYR A 140 -13.60 -4.32 6.66
N ALA A 141 -12.91 -4.71 7.73
CA ALA A 141 -13.40 -5.63 8.75
C ALA A 141 -12.79 -5.28 10.11
N ASP A 142 -13.50 -5.61 11.19
CA ASP A 142 -13.00 -5.40 12.56
C ASP A 142 -12.55 -3.96 12.85
N ASN A 143 -13.23 -2.99 12.23
CA ASN A 143 -12.92 -1.56 12.28
C ASN A 143 -11.55 -1.17 11.68
N GLN A 144 -10.98 -2.04 10.85
CA GLN A 144 -9.69 -1.86 10.21
C GLN A 144 -9.79 -2.07 8.70
N LEU A 145 -8.86 -1.45 7.97
CA LEU A 145 -8.58 -1.82 6.59
C LEU A 145 -7.60 -3.00 6.61
N ILE A 146 -8.07 -4.17 6.22
CA ILE A 146 -7.28 -5.39 6.22
C ILE A 146 -6.86 -5.70 4.79
N CYS A 147 -5.57 -5.98 4.60
CA CYS A 147 -5.01 -6.51 3.37
C CYS A 147 -4.56 -7.95 3.60
N ILE A 148 -5.05 -8.88 2.79
CA ILE A 148 -4.54 -10.25 2.70
C ILE A 148 -3.74 -10.36 1.40
N ASP A 149 -2.44 -10.58 1.53
CA ASP A 149 -1.54 -10.76 0.39
C ASP A 149 -1.22 -12.24 0.21
N ILE A 150 -1.47 -12.76 -0.99
CA ILE A 150 -1.03 -14.10 -1.41
C ILE A 150 0.05 -13.92 -2.47
N PHE A 151 1.26 -14.37 -2.16
CA PHE A 151 2.41 -14.25 -3.05
C PHE A 151 2.46 -15.41 -4.05
N HIS A 152 3.01 -15.12 -5.22
CA HIS A 152 3.11 -16.05 -6.35
C HIS A 152 4.57 -16.27 -6.79
N ASP A 153 4.76 -17.20 -7.71
CA ASP A 153 6.04 -17.52 -8.36
C ASP A 153 7.13 -17.91 -7.34
N ASP A 154 8.29 -17.25 -7.35
CA ASP A 154 9.41 -17.54 -6.44
C ASP A 154 9.05 -17.35 -4.95
N LEU A 155 7.92 -16.70 -4.66
CA LEU A 155 7.40 -16.48 -3.31
C LEU A 155 6.13 -17.32 -3.03
N ASP A 156 5.83 -18.31 -3.87
CA ASP A 156 4.71 -19.25 -3.67
C ASP A 156 4.72 -19.88 -2.26
N GLY A 157 3.56 -19.84 -1.62
CA GLY A 157 3.36 -20.37 -0.27
C GLY A 157 3.55 -19.34 0.85
N LEU A 158 4.01 -18.13 0.53
CA LEU A 158 4.00 -16.99 1.45
C LEU A 158 2.64 -16.27 1.40
N ALA A 159 2.11 -15.91 2.56
CA ALA A 159 0.93 -15.08 2.67
C ALA A 159 1.01 -14.15 3.89
N TYR A 160 0.50 -12.93 3.73
CA TYR A 160 0.45 -11.93 4.80
C TYR A 160 -0.97 -11.45 5.08
N MET A 161 -1.17 -11.08 6.35
CA MET A 161 -2.14 -10.06 6.71
C MET A 161 -1.36 -8.77 7.00
N GLU A 162 -1.79 -7.66 6.42
CA GLU A 162 -1.27 -6.31 6.68
C GLU A 162 -2.44 -5.43 7.12
N ILE A 163 -2.19 -4.56 8.10
CA ILE A 163 -3.14 -3.54 8.52
C ILE A 163 -2.37 -2.23 8.63
N GLU A 164 -2.91 -1.21 7.96
CA GLU A 164 -2.46 0.17 8.07
C GLU A 164 -3.37 0.92 9.05
N PHE A 165 -2.76 1.68 9.93
CA PHE A 165 -3.41 2.44 11.00
C PHE A 165 -3.24 3.94 10.75
N PRO A 166 -4.22 4.79 11.12
CA PRO A 166 -4.06 6.24 11.03
C PRO A 166 -2.99 6.79 11.97
N ASN A 167 -2.66 6.04 13.02
CA ASN A 167 -1.70 6.47 14.03
C ASN A 167 -1.15 5.27 14.84
N LYS A 168 -0.05 5.53 15.54
CA LYS A 168 0.62 4.53 16.38
C LYS A 168 -0.23 4.05 17.56
N GLU A 169 -1.06 4.91 18.14
CA GLU A 169 -1.90 4.55 19.30
C GLU A 169 -2.90 3.44 18.94
N GLU A 170 -3.57 3.55 17.80
CA GLU A 170 -4.45 2.50 17.28
C GLU A 170 -3.69 1.22 16.92
N SER A 171 -2.48 1.36 16.37
CA SER A 171 -1.61 0.22 16.04
C SER A 171 -1.19 -0.57 17.28
N ASP A 172 -0.79 0.14 18.33
CA ASP A 172 -0.35 -0.43 19.60
C ASP A 172 -1.54 -1.06 20.37
N ALA A 173 -2.76 -0.53 20.21
CA ALA A 173 -3.98 -1.07 20.80
C ALA A 173 -4.54 -2.29 20.07
N PHE A 174 -4.11 -2.57 18.84
CA PHE A 174 -4.63 -3.67 18.04
C PHE A 174 -4.17 -5.05 18.57
N GLU A 175 -5.12 -5.91 18.88
CA GLU A 175 -4.85 -7.28 19.34
C GLU A 175 -4.61 -8.21 18.16
N THR A 176 -3.47 -8.91 18.19
CA THR A 176 -3.11 -9.87 17.15
C THR A 176 -4.11 -11.04 17.10
N PRO A 177 -4.75 -11.32 15.96
CA PRO A 177 -5.72 -12.41 15.86
C PRO A 177 -5.10 -13.79 16.07
N SER A 178 -5.82 -14.69 16.75
CA SER A 178 -5.31 -16.04 17.10
C SER A 178 -5.00 -16.97 15.92
N TRP A 179 -5.51 -16.66 14.73
CA TRP A 179 -5.33 -17.47 13.53
C TRP A 179 -4.06 -17.13 12.75
N VAL A 180 -3.39 -16.01 13.06
CA VAL A 180 -2.13 -15.66 12.42
C VAL A 180 -0.99 -16.54 12.93
N ILE A 181 0.01 -16.80 12.09
CA ILE A 181 1.15 -17.65 12.44
C ILE A 181 2.13 -16.87 13.31
N LYS A 182 2.48 -15.65 12.89
CA LYS A 182 3.53 -14.85 13.54
C LYS A 182 3.38 -13.36 13.22
N ASP A 183 3.57 -12.49 14.20
CA ASP A 183 3.83 -11.06 13.96
C ASP A 183 5.25 -10.89 13.42
N VAL A 184 5.36 -10.32 12.23
CA VAL A 184 6.62 -10.11 11.49
C VAL A 184 6.85 -8.63 11.21
N THR A 185 6.19 -7.74 11.96
CA THR A 185 6.24 -6.29 11.74
C THR A 185 7.66 -5.74 11.85
N ASP A 186 8.44 -6.21 12.84
CA ASP A 186 9.82 -5.76 13.08
C ASP A 186 10.88 -6.62 12.37
N ASP A 187 10.49 -7.75 11.78
CA ASP A 187 11.39 -8.70 11.16
C ASP A 187 11.70 -8.28 9.71
N ILE A 188 12.84 -7.59 9.54
CA ILE A 188 13.33 -7.11 8.24
C ILE A 188 13.31 -8.19 7.15
N ARG A 189 13.44 -9.48 7.51
CA ARG A 189 13.48 -10.58 6.55
C ARG A 189 12.16 -10.78 5.81
N TYR A 190 11.05 -10.40 6.45
CA TYR A 190 9.70 -10.49 5.88
C TYR A 190 9.25 -9.22 5.18
N LYS A 191 10.06 -8.15 5.19
CA LYS A 191 9.77 -6.94 4.40
C LYS A 191 9.96 -7.23 2.92
N ASN A 192 9.08 -6.69 2.09
CA ASN A 192 9.05 -6.99 0.65
C ASN A 192 10.38 -6.66 -0.05
N GLY A 193 11.09 -5.59 0.36
CA GLY A 193 12.43 -5.30 -0.18
C GLY A 193 13.45 -6.40 0.12
N HIS A 194 13.35 -7.08 1.26
CA HIS A 194 14.21 -8.22 1.58
C HIS A 194 13.81 -9.47 0.78
N LEU A 195 12.51 -9.75 0.66
CA LEU A 195 11.99 -10.85 -0.15
C LEU A 195 12.44 -10.73 -1.61
N ALA A 196 12.38 -9.53 -2.17
CA ALA A 196 12.84 -9.26 -3.54
C ALA A 196 14.33 -9.59 -3.73
N ARG A 197 15.17 -9.45 -2.70
CA ARG A 197 16.62 -9.72 -2.80
C ARG A 197 16.98 -11.17 -2.51
N TYR A 198 16.27 -11.81 -1.58
CA TYR A 198 16.73 -13.04 -0.94
C TYR A 198 15.69 -14.16 -0.93
N GLY A 199 14.47 -13.90 -1.38
CA GLY A 199 13.36 -14.86 -1.36
C GLY A 199 12.74 -15.05 0.03
N ILE A 200 11.96 -16.11 0.18
CA ILE A 200 11.32 -16.47 1.45
C ILE A 200 12.39 -16.76 2.53
N PRO A 201 12.30 -16.16 3.73
CA PRO A 201 13.22 -16.44 4.83
C PRO A 201 13.26 -17.94 5.17
N LYS A 202 14.46 -18.50 5.30
CA LYS A 202 14.70 -19.89 5.71
C LYS A 202 14.84 -20.04 7.23
#